data_AF-A0A831QSU4-F1
#
_entry.id   AF-A0A831QSU4-F1
#
_cell.length_a   1.000
_cell.length_b   1.000
_cell.length_c   1.000
_cell.angle_alpha   90.00
_cell.angle_beta   90.00
_cell.angle_gamma   90.00
#
_symmetry.space_group_name_H-M   'P 1'
#
loop_
_entity.id
_entity.type
_entity.pdbx_description
1 polymer ?
#
loop_
_entity_poly.entity_id
_entity_poly.type
_entity_poly.pdbx_seq_one_letter_code
_entity_poly.pdbx_strand_id
1 'polypeptide(L)'
;MTLVFCSYSFGQQQSVVGNTDKIVEIIIDLNDQKGIDPLQIEKYNALKSGEFFRIRIDNVNTFLFDVSILNEDIDTAAELPASLLDLVDFGGIKTSLGNSNSISSVVKKFVANAPTATVQYFDIDKVQSDESLTTYFSGLKSSAKSKFNELTMLSAEVDAVFEQAESFQNTMSTVDRNVFGAVPTKVDIMGVINSFDQTKKSIVETKELLLEEDSEFLQVLEINKVSVSKNKDLKASAAEIKKVYEALRKASDNLIAQLSAENYGKFSSVLIAVLNNLDFRYTSLPIQRFSDVNELIIHLKPRDKNTKLSAYSTLLRIPDIEKSFWGVSTGFYATGNPENNYSVVERVENGQTVYDFLEEETASFELGINTMIRYGQRIGKVLDSPMFWHFGFGAGLSIDEKFKPRLMAGTGLAFGRKNKIFVDVGVIHMYYNTISKAYTKRANSVLPENFIVNATKINGYVSLGYLISF
;
A
#
# COMPACT_ATOMS: atom_id res chain seq x y z
N MET A 1 -16.76 11.02 60.42
CA MET A 1 -17.29 9.92 59.60
C MET A 1 -16.49 9.89 58.32
N THR A 2 -15.93 8.72 58.01
CA THR A 2 -14.69 8.51 57.25
C THR A 2 -14.76 8.99 55.79
N LEU A 3 -13.80 9.84 55.40
CA LEU A 3 -13.51 10.22 54.01
C LEU A 3 -12.89 9.02 53.29
N VAL A 4 -13.61 8.44 52.34
CA VAL A 4 -13.07 7.46 51.40
C VAL A 4 -12.53 8.23 50.19
N PHE A 5 -11.22 8.41 50.16
CA PHE A 5 -10.49 8.82 48.97
C PHE A 5 -10.45 7.62 48.00
N CYS A 6 -11.23 7.68 46.92
CA CYS A 6 -10.97 6.86 45.75
C CYS A 6 -9.82 7.50 44.97
N SER A 7 -8.61 7.09 45.31
CA SER A 7 -7.43 7.23 44.45
C SER A 7 -7.68 6.43 43.17
N TYR A 8 -8.08 7.11 42.10
CA TYR A 8 -7.90 6.58 40.75
C TYR A 8 -6.39 6.52 40.50
N SER A 9 -5.84 5.33 40.68
CA SER A 9 -4.55 4.97 40.14
C SER A 9 -4.59 5.30 38.65
N PHE A 10 -3.74 6.22 38.22
CA PHE A 10 -3.29 6.30 36.83
C PHE A 10 -2.76 4.91 36.50
N GLY A 11 -3.60 4.07 35.93
CA GLY A 11 -3.13 2.96 35.12
C GLY A 11 -2.29 3.64 34.07
N GLN A 12 -0.97 3.49 34.18
CA GLN A 12 -0.07 3.65 33.05
C GLN A 12 -0.77 2.92 31.91
N GLN A 13 -1.30 3.72 30.99
CA GLN A 13 -1.61 3.29 29.65
C GLN A 13 -0.37 2.49 29.28
N GLN A 14 -0.49 1.16 29.19
CA GLN A 14 0.52 0.38 28.54
C GLN A 14 0.67 1.10 27.21
N SER A 15 1.81 1.79 27.07
CA SER A 15 2.34 2.18 25.80
C SER A 15 2.24 0.90 24.99
N VAL A 16 1.22 0.83 24.14
CA VAL A 16 1.27 -0.02 22.98
C VAL A 16 2.57 0.43 22.35
N VAL A 17 3.61 -0.39 22.54
CA VAL A 17 4.85 -0.28 21.82
C VAL A 17 4.41 -0.48 20.38
N GLY A 18 3.95 0.62 19.78
CA GLY A 18 3.67 0.71 18.37
C GLY A 18 4.96 0.26 17.74
N ASN A 19 4.87 -0.81 16.97
CA ASN A 19 5.98 -1.35 16.22
C ASN A 19 6.56 -0.20 15.39
N THR A 20 7.63 0.44 15.89
CA THR A 20 8.25 1.64 15.31
C THR A 20 8.86 1.35 13.93
N ASP A 21 8.87 0.08 13.52
CA ASP A 21 9.35 -0.37 12.22
C ASP A 21 8.25 -0.46 11.15
N LYS A 22 6.97 -0.24 11.49
CA LYS A 22 5.87 -0.30 10.50
C LYS A 22 5.33 1.09 10.18
N ILE A 23 5.90 1.67 9.13
CA ILE A 23 5.36 2.86 8.45
C ILE A 23 3.90 2.58 8.03
N VAL A 24 2.98 3.49 8.36
CA VAL A 24 1.55 3.32 8.06
C VAL A 24 1.34 3.33 6.55
N GLU A 25 0.62 2.34 6.03
CA GLU A 25 0.22 2.27 4.62
C GLU A 25 -1.21 2.78 4.41
N ILE A 26 -1.36 3.75 3.51
CA ILE A 26 -2.63 4.25 3.00
C ILE A 26 -2.87 3.60 1.64
N ILE A 27 -3.94 2.81 1.54
CA ILE A 27 -4.26 2.03 0.35
C ILE A 27 -5.25 2.79 -0.52
N ILE A 28 -4.95 2.87 -1.81
CA ILE A 28 -5.79 3.49 -2.82
C ILE A 28 -6.06 2.44 -3.89
N ASP A 29 -7.32 2.10 -4.10
CA ASP A 29 -7.74 1.20 -5.17
C ASP A 29 -8.25 2.04 -6.35
N LEU A 30 -7.57 1.96 -7.50
CA LEU A 30 -8.01 2.68 -8.71
C LEU A 30 -9.28 2.09 -9.35
N ASN A 31 -9.72 0.89 -8.96
CA ASN A 31 -10.97 0.28 -9.42
C ASN A 31 -12.16 0.78 -8.62
N ASP A 32 -11.94 1.34 -7.42
CA ASP A 32 -13.02 1.73 -6.55
C ASP A 32 -13.67 3.02 -7.05
N GLN A 33 -14.86 2.86 -7.65
CA GLN A 33 -15.68 3.97 -8.12
C GLN A 33 -16.22 4.84 -6.98
N LYS A 34 -16.12 4.40 -5.72
CA LYS A 34 -16.62 5.12 -4.53
C LYS A 34 -15.58 6.07 -3.92
N GLY A 35 -14.37 6.14 -4.48
CA GLY A 35 -13.27 6.96 -3.96
C GLY A 35 -12.41 6.23 -2.93
N ILE A 36 -11.71 6.96 -2.07
CA ILE A 36 -10.85 6.35 -1.04
C ILE A 36 -11.71 5.68 0.04
N ASP A 37 -11.39 4.42 0.37
CA ASP A 37 -11.97 3.69 1.48
C ASP A 37 -11.93 4.54 2.78
N PRO A 38 -13.09 4.78 3.42
CA PRO A 38 -13.18 5.53 4.67
C PRO A 38 -12.21 5.11 5.77
N LEU A 39 -11.85 3.82 5.85
CA LEU A 39 -10.87 3.32 6.82
C LEU A 39 -9.46 3.88 6.55
N GLN A 40 -9.11 4.09 5.28
CA GLN A 40 -7.81 4.65 4.88
C GLN A 40 -7.76 6.16 5.19
N ILE A 41 -8.89 6.85 5.03
CA ILE A 41 -9.04 8.25 5.46
C ILE A 41 -8.84 8.37 6.99
N GLU A 42 -9.40 7.45 7.77
CA GLU A 42 -9.21 7.42 9.23
C GLU A 42 -7.74 7.17 9.60
N LYS A 43 -7.08 6.21 8.94
CA LYS A 43 -5.64 5.97 9.15
C LYS A 43 -4.79 7.18 8.83
N TYR A 44 -5.06 7.86 7.71
CA TYR A 44 -4.33 9.07 7.34
C TYR A 44 -4.55 10.18 8.37
N ASN A 45 -5.79 10.41 8.81
CA ASN A 45 -6.11 11.45 9.78
C ASN A 45 -5.63 11.16 11.20
N ALA A 46 -5.37 9.89 11.54
CA ALA A 46 -4.72 9.51 12.79
C ALA A 46 -3.23 9.90 12.84
N LEU A 47 -2.58 10.11 11.68
CA LEU A 47 -1.19 10.52 11.61
C LEU A 47 -1.00 11.91 12.23
N LYS A 48 0.10 12.06 12.97
CA LYS A 48 0.56 13.36 13.48
C LYS A 48 1.45 14.04 12.46
N SER A 49 1.54 15.36 12.52
CA SER A 49 2.58 16.10 11.80
C SER A 49 3.96 15.58 12.23
N GLY A 50 4.83 15.34 11.25
CA GLY A 50 6.15 14.73 11.37
C GLY A 50 6.20 13.21 11.22
N GLU A 51 5.06 12.50 11.22
CA GLU A 51 5.05 11.03 11.05
C GLU A 51 5.17 10.62 9.58
N PHE A 52 5.80 9.46 9.35
CA PHE A 52 5.95 8.88 8.02
C PHE A 52 4.80 7.94 7.67
N PHE A 53 4.37 7.97 6.41
CA PHE A 53 3.41 7.05 5.83
C PHE A 53 3.82 6.64 4.42
N ARG A 54 3.20 5.60 3.88
CA ARG A 54 3.37 5.16 2.49
C ARG A 54 2.03 5.14 1.80
N ILE A 55 2.07 5.33 0.49
CA ILE A 55 0.90 5.20 -0.37
C ILE A 55 1.06 3.94 -1.19
N ARG A 56 0.05 3.07 -1.10
CA ARG A 56 -0.03 1.86 -1.88
C ARG A 56 -1.18 1.99 -2.86
N ILE A 57 -0.88 1.93 -4.14
CA ILE A 57 -1.88 1.99 -5.21
C ILE A 57 -2.08 0.56 -5.69
N ASP A 58 -3.26 0.02 -5.46
CA ASP A 58 -3.68 -1.29 -5.95
C ASP A 58 -4.34 -1.11 -7.35
N ASN A 59 -4.25 -2.16 -8.18
CA ASN A 59 -4.74 -2.21 -9.56
C ASN A 59 -4.08 -1.24 -10.55
N VAL A 60 -2.76 -1.09 -10.46
CA VAL A 60 -1.94 -0.33 -11.41
C VAL A 60 -0.89 -1.20 -12.06
N ASN A 61 -0.81 -1.17 -13.39
CA ASN A 61 0.23 -1.88 -14.14
C ASN A 61 1.51 -1.03 -14.26
N THR A 62 2.42 -1.16 -13.30
CA THR A 62 3.70 -0.45 -13.27
C THR A 62 4.68 -0.88 -14.38
N PHE A 63 4.38 -1.95 -15.13
CA PHE A 63 5.10 -2.32 -16.36
C PHE A 63 4.75 -1.41 -17.54
N LEU A 64 3.53 -0.89 -17.59
CA LEU A 64 3.06 -0.01 -18.67
C LEU A 64 3.12 1.47 -18.31
N PHE A 65 2.98 1.79 -17.02
CA PHE A 65 2.90 3.15 -16.53
C PHE A 65 3.99 3.47 -15.51
N ASP A 66 4.57 4.66 -15.65
CA ASP A 66 5.25 5.35 -14.56
C ASP A 66 4.21 5.99 -13.65
N VAL A 67 4.31 5.68 -12.36
CA VAL A 67 3.46 6.22 -11.31
C VAL A 67 4.21 7.36 -10.64
N SER A 68 3.64 8.56 -10.70
CA SER A 68 4.13 9.70 -9.92
C SER A 68 3.04 10.16 -8.96
N ILE A 69 3.43 10.41 -7.73
CA ILE A 69 2.57 10.90 -6.67
C ILE A 69 3.05 12.30 -6.32
N LEU A 70 2.17 13.29 -6.47
CA LEU A 70 2.40 14.65 -6.02
C LEU A 70 1.52 14.92 -4.80
N ASN A 71 2.15 15.49 -3.78
CA ASN A 71 1.55 16.01 -2.57
C ASN A 71 2.40 17.22 -2.16
N GLU A 72 1.80 18.27 -1.60
CA GLU A 72 2.56 19.42 -1.08
C GLU A 72 3.55 19.01 0.03
N ASP A 73 3.29 17.89 0.71
CA ASP A 73 4.19 17.28 1.71
C ASP A 73 5.35 16.47 1.09
N ILE A 74 5.44 16.35 -0.23
CA ILE A 74 6.49 15.61 -0.95
C ILE A 74 7.46 16.61 -1.60
N ASP A 75 8.64 16.77 -1.00
CA ASP A 75 9.75 17.56 -1.57
C ASP A 75 10.43 16.88 -2.77
N THR A 76 10.14 15.59 -3.01
CA THR A 76 10.76 14.81 -4.08
C THR A 76 9.71 14.09 -4.91
N ALA A 77 9.26 14.73 -5.99
CA ALA A 77 8.63 14.06 -7.12
C ALA A 77 9.70 13.27 -7.90
N ALA A 78 10.30 12.27 -7.27
CA ALA A 78 11.29 11.42 -7.94
C ALA A 78 10.54 10.41 -8.81
N GLU A 79 10.52 10.65 -10.12
CA GLU A 79 10.21 9.60 -11.09
C GLU A 79 11.20 8.45 -10.86
N LEU A 80 10.69 7.22 -10.78
CA LEU A 80 11.55 6.03 -10.72
C LEU A 80 12.53 6.10 -11.90
N PRO A 81 13.84 5.89 -11.69
CA PRO A 81 14.79 5.91 -12.79
C PRO A 81 14.34 4.90 -13.86
N ALA A 82 14.32 5.34 -15.11
CA ALA A 82 13.91 4.56 -16.28
C ALA A 82 14.72 3.24 -16.48
N SER A 83 15.75 3.00 -15.66
CA SER A 83 16.89 2.17 -15.99
C SER A 83 16.75 0.66 -15.71
N LEU A 84 15.54 0.12 -15.55
CA LEU A 84 15.32 -1.34 -15.51
C LEU A 84 14.25 -1.83 -16.49
N LEU A 85 13.52 -0.89 -17.12
CA LEU A 85 12.33 -1.15 -17.94
C LEU A 85 12.41 -0.51 -19.33
N ASP A 86 13.54 0.09 -19.72
CA ASP A 86 13.81 0.42 -21.12
C ASP A 86 13.63 -0.88 -21.91
N LEU A 87 12.49 -0.95 -22.60
CA LEU A 87 11.92 -2.16 -23.17
C LEU A 87 13.01 -2.96 -23.85
N VAL A 88 13.36 -4.09 -23.23
CA VAL A 88 14.18 -5.11 -23.86
C VAL A 88 13.56 -5.36 -25.23
N ASP A 89 14.29 -5.10 -26.31
CA ASP A 89 13.79 -5.34 -27.67
C ASP A 89 13.85 -6.84 -27.95
N PHE A 90 12.73 -7.52 -27.70
CA PHE A 90 12.58 -8.98 -27.90
C PHE A 90 12.50 -9.37 -29.37
N GLY A 91 12.18 -8.45 -30.28
CA GLY A 91 12.33 -8.67 -31.71
C GLY A 91 13.77 -9.05 -32.05
N GLY A 92 14.72 -8.47 -31.29
CA GLY A 92 16.14 -8.78 -31.30
C GLY A 92 16.51 -10.16 -30.74
N ILE A 93 15.80 -10.68 -29.72
CA ILE A 93 16.09 -12.01 -29.16
C ILE A 93 15.79 -13.10 -30.20
N LYS A 94 14.62 -13.09 -30.85
CA LYS A 94 14.31 -14.09 -31.88
C LYS A 94 15.19 -14.01 -33.13
N THR A 95 15.63 -12.80 -33.51
CA THR A 95 16.55 -12.59 -34.65
C THR A 95 18.01 -12.93 -34.31
N SER A 96 18.47 -12.65 -33.08
CA SER A 96 19.79 -13.08 -32.58
C SER A 96 19.86 -14.57 -32.29
N LEU A 97 18.72 -15.21 -31.99
CA LEU A 97 18.59 -16.65 -31.80
C LEU A 97 18.60 -17.46 -33.10
N GLY A 98 18.70 -16.82 -34.28
CA GLY A 98 19.00 -17.45 -35.56
C GLY A 98 18.49 -18.88 -35.75
N ASN A 99 17.26 -19.06 -36.24
CA ASN A 99 16.69 -20.30 -36.77
C ASN A 99 17.34 -21.59 -36.20
N SER A 100 16.69 -22.24 -35.22
CA SER A 100 17.00 -23.58 -34.68
C SER A 100 17.15 -24.68 -35.77
N ASN A 101 16.96 -24.35 -37.04
CA ASN A 101 17.45 -25.06 -38.23
C ASN A 101 19.00 -25.18 -38.34
N SER A 102 19.76 -25.01 -37.25
CA SER A 102 21.22 -25.12 -37.26
C SER A 102 21.72 -26.51 -37.67
N ILE A 103 20.85 -27.53 -37.61
CA ILE A 103 21.20 -28.88 -38.05
C ILE A 103 20.99 -29.02 -39.55
N SER A 104 22.12 -29.05 -40.26
CA SER A 104 22.15 -29.10 -41.72
C SER A 104 21.33 -30.27 -42.28
N SER A 105 20.79 -30.08 -43.49
CA SER A 105 20.10 -31.13 -44.24
C SER A 105 20.98 -32.37 -44.47
N VAL A 106 22.30 -32.22 -44.38
CA VAL A 106 23.29 -33.31 -44.44
C VAL A 106 23.13 -34.26 -43.25
N VAL A 107 23.02 -33.72 -42.03
CA VAL A 107 22.84 -34.54 -40.81
C VAL A 107 21.47 -35.22 -40.83
N LYS A 108 20.40 -34.51 -41.23
CA LYS A 108 19.05 -35.09 -41.33
C LYS A 108 19.00 -36.28 -42.31
N LYS A 109 19.64 -36.15 -43.47
CA LYS A 109 19.74 -37.24 -44.46
C LYS A 109 20.62 -38.40 -43.96
N PHE A 110 21.70 -38.10 -43.25
CA PHE A 110 22.57 -39.10 -42.65
C PHE A 110 21.84 -39.94 -41.60
N VAL A 111 21.16 -39.29 -40.66
CA VAL A 111 20.44 -39.95 -39.56
C VAL A 111 19.31 -40.85 -40.05
N ALA A 112 18.62 -40.44 -41.12
CA ALA A 112 17.57 -41.24 -41.74
C ALA A 112 18.08 -42.59 -42.27
N ASN A 113 19.35 -42.66 -42.68
CA ASN A 113 19.98 -43.84 -43.27
C ASN A 113 20.98 -44.54 -42.33
N ALA A 114 21.21 -43.99 -41.14
CA ALA A 114 22.20 -44.52 -40.21
C ALA A 114 21.71 -45.84 -39.58
N PRO A 115 22.52 -46.91 -39.64
CA PRO A 115 22.19 -48.21 -39.06
C PRO A 115 22.15 -48.15 -37.54
N THR A 116 21.39 -49.07 -36.93
CA THR A 116 21.42 -49.29 -35.49
C THR A 116 22.57 -50.26 -35.19
N ALA A 117 23.67 -49.75 -34.65
CA ALA A 117 24.85 -50.55 -34.33
C ALA A 117 25.45 -50.09 -32.99
N THR A 118 26.11 -51.02 -32.29
CA THR A 118 26.90 -50.71 -31.08
C THR A 118 28.29 -50.27 -31.49
N VAL A 119 28.83 -49.23 -30.85
CA VAL A 119 30.23 -48.82 -31.05
C VAL A 119 31.13 -49.94 -30.54
N GLN A 120 31.93 -50.53 -31.44
CA GLN A 120 33.02 -51.41 -31.05
C GLN A 120 34.26 -50.56 -30.78
N TYR A 121 34.88 -50.75 -29.62
CA TYR A 121 36.15 -50.11 -29.28
C TYR A 121 37.31 -50.85 -29.92
N PHE A 122 38.27 -50.11 -30.46
CA PHE A 122 39.52 -50.66 -30.96
C PHE A 122 40.69 -50.39 -30.05
N ASP A 123 41.70 -51.25 -30.18
CA ASP A 123 43.05 -50.98 -29.74
C ASP A 123 43.64 -49.95 -30.74
N ILE A 124 43.71 -48.69 -30.32
CA ILE A 124 43.97 -47.54 -31.20
C ILE A 124 45.28 -47.73 -31.98
N ASP A 125 46.28 -48.41 -31.42
CA ASP A 125 47.63 -48.55 -31.99
C ASP A 125 47.79 -49.61 -33.10
N LYS A 126 46.72 -50.27 -33.54
CA LYS A 126 46.80 -51.39 -34.51
C LYS A 126 46.03 -51.12 -35.80
N VAL A 127 46.62 -51.57 -36.91
CA VAL A 127 45.93 -51.64 -38.21
C VAL A 127 44.79 -52.65 -38.12
N GLN A 128 43.60 -52.21 -38.50
CA GLN A 128 42.36 -52.97 -38.42
C GLN A 128 41.99 -53.55 -39.79
N SER A 129 41.16 -54.60 -39.78
CA SER A 129 40.59 -55.14 -41.01
C SER A 129 39.51 -54.20 -41.59
N ASP A 130 39.27 -54.28 -42.90
CA ASP A 130 38.21 -53.50 -43.55
C ASP A 130 36.82 -53.78 -42.95
N GLU A 131 36.56 -55.03 -42.55
CA GLU A 131 35.30 -55.45 -41.92
C GLU A 131 35.14 -54.84 -40.51
N SER A 132 36.23 -54.82 -39.74
CA SER A 132 36.30 -54.13 -38.45
C SER A 132 36.03 -52.64 -38.62
N LEU A 133 36.73 -51.96 -39.54
CA LEU A 133 36.53 -50.52 -39.82
C LEU A 133 35.10 -50.20 -40.24
N THR A 134 34.48 -51.07 -41.04
CA THR A 134 33.08 -50.93 -41.45
C THR A 134 32.14 -51.00 -40.25
N THR A 135 32.38 -51.94 -39.33
CA THR A 135 31.61 -52.11 -38.09
C THR A 135 31.77 -50.91 -37.17
N TYR A 136 32.98 -50.40 -36.99
CA TYR A 136 33.25 -49.21 -36.19
C TYR A 136 32.61 -47.95 -36.78
N PHE A 137 32.72 -47.74 -38.10
CA PHE A 137 32.05 -46.63 -38.77
C PHE A 137 30.53 -46.74 -38.60
N SER A 138 29.95 -47.93 -38.72
CA SER A 138 28.53 -48.17 -38.42
C SER A 138 28.16 -47.76 -36.99
N GLY A 139 28.99 -48.11 -36.01
CA GLY A 139 28.86 -47.67 -34.63
C GLY A 139 28.91 -46.14 -34.47
N LEU A 140 29.87 -45.47 -35.09
CA LEU A 140 29.98 -44.00 -35.08
C LEU A 140 28.76 -43.32 -35.73
N LYS A 141 28.18 -43.91 -36.78
CA LYS A 141 26.94 -43.41 -37.40
C LYS A 141 25.76 -43.53 -36.42
N SER A 142 25.68 -44.64 -35.69
CA SER A 142 24.68 -44.88 -34.65
C SER A 142 24.83 -43.89 -33.47
N SER A 143 26.05 -43.65 -33.00
CA SER A 143 26.33 -42.66 -31.94
C SER A 143 25.95 -41.24 -32.38
N ALA A 144 26.39 -40.82 -33.58
CA ALA A 144 26.03 -39.52 -34.14
C ALA A 144 24.50 -39.33 -34.30
N LYS A 145 23.76 -40.40 -34.61
CA LYS A 145 22.30 -40.39 -34.63
C LYS A 145 21.70 -40.20 -33.23
N SER A 146 22.25 -40.86 -32.22
CA SER A 146 21.81 -40.65 -30.84
C SER A 146 22.06 -39.21 -30.38
N LYS A 147 23.25 -38.66 -30.66
CA LYS A 147 23.61 -37.28 -30.30
C LYS A 147 22.78 -36.24 -31.07
N PHE A 148 22.44 -36.52 -32.32
CA PHE A 148 21.50 -35.69 -33.07
C PHE A 148 20.12 -35.63 -32.40
N ASN A 149 19.58 -36.77 -31.96
CA ASN A 149 18.28 -36.80 -31.28
C ASN A 149 18.33 -36.06 -29.94
N GLU A 150 19.40 -36.24 -29.17
CA GLU A 150 19.66 -35.54 -27.91
C GLU A 150 19.69 -34.01 -28.11
N LEU A 151 20.48 -33.51 -29.07
CA LEU A 151 20.54 -32.09 -29.41
C LEU A 151 19.20 -31.54 -29.93
N THR A 152 18.40 -32.38 -30.61
CA THR A 152 17.06 -31.98 -31.08
C THR A 152 16.09 -31.79 -29.90
N MET A 153 16.13 -32.68 -28.90
CA MET A 153 15.34 -32.52 -27.67
C MET A 153 15.79 -31.29 -26.88
N LEU A 154 17.10 -31.12 -26.70
CA LEU A 154 17.67 -29.94 -26.01
C LEU A 154 17.31 -28.64 -26.74
N SER A 155 17.32 -28.62 -28.08
CA SER A 155 16.87 -27.47 -28.85
C SER A 155 15.40 -27.13 -28.57
N ALA A 156 14.52 -28.14 -28.44
CA ALA A 156 13.12 -27.91 -28.12
C ALA A 156 12.92 -27.38 -26.68
N GLU A 157 13.74 -27.83 -25.73
CA GLU A 157 13.75 -27.28 -24.37
C GLU A 157 14.17 -25.81 -24.36
N VAL A 158 15.20 -25.45 -25.12
CA VAL A 158 15.63 -24.07 -25.30
C VAL A 158 14.49 -23.21 -25.87
N ASP A 159 13.85 -23.68 -26.95
CA ASP A 159 12.72 -22.98 -27.57
C ASP A 159 11.56 -22.79 -26.54
N ALA A 160 11.23 -23.81 -25.75
CA ALA A 160 10.17 -23.75 -24.75
C ALA A 160 10.44 -22.73 -23.63
N VAL A 161 11.69 -22.61 -23.17
CA VAL A 161 12.08 -21.59 -22.17
C VAL A 161 11.84 -20.18 -22.72
N PHE A 162 12.17 -19.94 -23.98
CA PHE A 162 11.96 -18.64 -24.61
C PHE A 162 10.48 -18.34 -24.91
N GLU A 163 9.71 -19.32 -25.38
CA GLU A 163 8.26 -19.18 -25.60
C GLU A 163 7.53 -18.82 -24.31
N GLN A 164 7.94 -19.38 -23.17
CA GLN A 164 7.39 -19.00 -21.88
C GLN A 164 7.65 -17.53 -21.56
N ALA A 165 8.88 -17.02 -21.73
CA ALA A 165 9.17 -15.60 -21.51
C ALA A 165 8.41 -14.66 -22.45
N GLU A 166 8.29 -15.02 -23.73
CA GLU A 166 7.49 -14.27 -24.70
C GLU A 166 6.01 -14.22 -24.29
N SER A 167 5.45 -15.36 -23.86
CA SER A 167 4.08 -15.43 -23.34
C SER A 167 3.88 -14.54 -22.11
N PHE A 168 4.83 -14.50 -21.18
CA PHE A 168 4.77 -13.61 -20.01
C PHE A 168 4.77 -12.15 -20.39
N GLN A 169 5.68 -11.76 -21.28
CA GLN A 169 5.76 -10.39 -21.75
C GLN A 169 4.47 -9.99 -22.45
N ASN A 170 3.96 -10.82 -23.37
CA ASN A 170 2.71 -10.57 -24.09
C ASN A 170 1.52 -10.44 -23.12
N THR A 171 1.52 -11.23 -22.05
CA THR A 171 0.51 -11.12 -21.00
C THR A 171 0.58 -9.78 -20.27
N MET A 172 1.76 -9.21 -20.06
CA MET A 172 1.95 -7.92 -19.40
C MET A 172 1.82 -6.70 -20.33
N SER A 173 2.06 -6.88 -21.63
CA SER A 173 2.06 -5.82 -22.65
C SER A 173 0.73 -5.67 -23.39
N THR A 174 -0.15 -6.66 -23.31
CA THR A 174 -1.45 -6.61 -24.01
C THR A 174 -2.37 -5.55 -23.43
N VAL A 175 -2.85 -4.69 -24.33
CA VAL A 175 -3.72 -3.56 -24.02
C VAL A 175 -5.04 -4.01 -23.39
N ASP A 176 -5.50 -5.24 -23.66
CA ASP A 176 -6.77 -5.78 -23.15
C ASP A 176 -6.74 -6.09 -21.64
N ARG A 177 -5.57 -6.12 -21.00
CA ARG A 177 -5.43 -6.17 -19.53
C ARG A 177 -5.28 -4.80 -18.87
N ASN A 178 -5.36 -3.70 -19.64
CA ASN A 178 -5.22 -2.33 -19.12
C ASN A 178 -6.33 -1.90 -18.15
N VAL A 179 -7.36 -2.70 -17.95
CA VAL A 179 -8.51 -2.28 -17.14
C VAL A 179 -8.91 -3.45 -16.26
N PHE A 180 -8.23 -3.54 -15.12
CA PHE A 180 -8.73 -4.18 -13.89
C PHE A 180 -8.74 -5.73 -13.83
N GLY A 181 -7.85 -6.29 -12.99
CA GLY A 181 -8.10 -7.55 -12.28
C GLY A 181 -7.50 -8.86 -12.82
N ALA A 182 -6.82 -8.88 -13.97
CA ALA A 182 -6.23 -10.10 -14.52
C ALA A 182 -4.78 -10.32 -14.05
N VAL A 183 -4.61 -10.88 -12.85
CA VAL A 183 -3.31 -11.30 -12.29
C VAL A 183 -2.78 -12.53 -13.07
N PRO A 184 -1.58 -12.48 -13.70
CA PRO A 184 -0.97 -13.65 -14.29
C PRO A 184 -0.65 -14.71 -13.22
N THR A 185 -0.72 -15.98 -13.61
CA THR A 185 -0.32 -17.09 -12.74
C THR A 185 1.13 -16.90 -12.30
N LYS A 186 1.39 -16.98 -10.99
CA LYS A 186 2.76 -16.95 -10.44
C LYS A 186 3.56 -18.11 -11.01
N VAL A 187 4.74 -17.82 -11.56
CA VAL A 187 5.61 -18.81 -12.19
C VAL A 187 6.88 -18.97 -11.38
N ASP A 188 7.33 -20.22 -11.29
CA ASP A 188 8.57 -20.57 -10.60
C ASP A 188 9.78 -20.19 -11.44
N ILE A 189 10.24 -18.95 -11.27
CA ILE A 189 11.38 -18.41 -11.99
C ILE A 189 12.68 -19.10 -11.60
N MET A 190 12.79 -19.57 -10.36
CA MET A 190 13.94 -20.39 -9.97
C MET A 190 13.92 -21.71 -10.74
N GLY A 191 12.74 -22.31 -10.94
CA GLY A 191 12.55 -23.45 -11.82
C GLY A 191 13.02 -23.18 -13.25
N VAL A 192 12.58 -22.07 -13.86
CA VAL A 192 12.95 -21.71 -15.23
C VAL A 192 14.46 -21.41 -15.37
N ILE A 193 15.05 -20.71 -14.40
CA ILE A 193 16.50 -20.45 -14.34
C ILE A 193 17.28 -21.76 -14.21
N ASN A 194 16.85 -22.67 -13.34
CA ASN A 194 17.49 -23.97 -13.16
C ASN A 194 17.41 -24.80 -14.45
N SER A 195 16.28 -24.76 -15.17
CA SER A 195 16.15 -25.41 -16.47
C SER A 195 17.13 -24.83 -17.50
N PHE A 196 17.30 -23.51 -17.54
CA PHE A 196 18.28 -22.86 -18.43
C PHE A 196 19.71 -23.38 -18.19
N ASP A 197 20.14 -23.41 -16.94
CA ASP A 197 21.48 -23.87 -16.57
C ASP A 197 21.68 -25.38 -16.81
N GLN A 198 20.65 -26.19 -16.53
CA GLN A 198 20.67 -27.64 -16.77
C GLN A 198 20.75 -27.95 -18.27
N THR A 199 19.90 -27.33 -19.09
CA THR A 199 19.91 -27.52 -20.55
C THR A 199 21.26 -27.09 -21.14
N LYS A 200 21.83 -25.97 -20.69
CA LYS A 200 23.17 -25.53 -21.11
C LYS A 200 24.24 -26.56 -20.77
N LYS A 201 24.22 -27.08 -19.54
CA LYS A 201 25.17 -28.11 -19.09
C LYS A 201 25.08 -29.36 -19.96
N SER A 202 23.87 -29.86 -20.22
CA SER A 202 23.65 -31.03 -21.08
C SER A 202 24.18 -30.82 -22.50
N ILE A 203 23.99 -29.63 -23.10
CA ILE A 203 24.53 -29.32 -24.43
C ILE A 203 26.06 -29.31 -24.44
N VAL A 204 26.69 -28.79 -23.37
CA VAL A 204 28.15 -28.81 -23.22
C VAL A 204 28.67 -30.25 -23.09
N GLU A 205 28.04 -31.08 -22.26
CA GLU A 205 28.39 -32.50 -22.10
C GLU A 205 28.25 -33.26 -23.43
N THR A 206 27.16 -33.03 -24.18
CA THR A 206 27.00 -33.62 -25.53
C THR A 206 28.12 -33.18 -26.47
N LYS A 207 28.52 -31.90 -26.43
CA LYS A 207 29.61 -31.38 -27.26
C LYS A 207 30.96 -31.98 -26.91
N GLU A 208 31.25 -32.16 -25.62
CA GLU A 208 32.51 -32.78 -25.16
C GLU A 208 32.61 -34.23 -25.64
N LEU A 209 31.53 -35.01 -25.55
CA LEU A 209 31.48 -36.37 -26.08
C LEU A 209 31.69 -36.42 -27.60
N LEU A 210 31.12 -35.46 -28.35
CA LEU A 210 31.35 -35.35 -29.80
C LEU A 210 32.81 -35.03 -30.13
N LEU A 211 33.50 -34.24 -29.30
CA LEU A 211 34.92 -33.91 -29.49
C LEU A 211 35.83 -35.11 -29.21
N GLU A 212 35.50 -35.89 -28.17
CA GLU A 212 36.23 -37.11 -27.81
C GLU A 212 36.10 -38.16 -28.92
N GLU A 213 34.87 -38.47 -29.36
CA GLU A 213 34.61 -39.42 -30.46
C GLU A 213 35.23 -38.98 -31.79
N ASP A 214 35.19 -37.68 -32.14
CA ASP A 214 35.83 -37.15 -33.37
C ASP A 214 37.36 -37.28 -33.30
N SER A 215 37.95 -37.03 -32.13
CA SER A 215 39.38 -37.20 -31.91
C SER A 215 39.82 -38.66 -32.07
N GLU A 216 39.11 -39.60 -31.44
CA GLU A 216 39.37 -41.04 -31.59
C GLU A 216 39.22 -41.48 -33.05
N PHE A 217 38.16 -41.04 -33.71
CA PHE A 217 37.91 -41.32 -35.13
C PHE A 217 39.06 -40.83 -36.02
N LEU A 218 39.58 -39.62 -35.79
CA LEU A 218 40.70 -39.08 -36.55
C LEU A 218 42.01 -39.87 -36.32
N GLN A 219 42.24 -40.37 -35.10
CA GLN A 219 43.38 -41.24 -34.81
C GLN A 219 43.26 -42.59 -35.55
N VAL A 220 42.08 -43.22 -35.49
CA VAL A 220 41.81 -44.47 -36.23
C VAL A 220 41.99 -44.28 -37.73
N LEU A 221 41.56 -43.14 -38.29
CA LEU A 221 41.74 -42.81 -39.70
C LEU A 221 43.21 -42.67 -40.10
N GLU A 222 44.05 -42.04 -39.29
CA GLU A 222 45.46 -41.85 -39.63
C GLU A 222 46.23 -43.18 -39.59
N ILE A 223 45.92 -44.04 -38.60
CA ILE A 223 46.54 -45.36 -38.46
C ILE A 223 46.11 -46.30 -39.61
N ASN A 224 44.86 -46.19 -40.07
CA ASN A 224 44.29 -47.04 -41.13
C ASN A 224 44.24 -46.35 -42.51
N LYS A 225 45.02 -45.28 -42.70
CA LYS A 225 44.98 -44.41 -43.88
C LYS A 225 45.11 -45.15 -45.20
N VAL A 226 45.98 -46.17 -45.25
CA VAL A 226 46.20 -46.98 -46.46
C VAL A 226 44.95 -47.80 -46.80
N SER A 227 44.37 -48.50 -45.82
CA SER A 227 43.15 -49.31 -46.00
C SER A 227 41.95 -48.44 -46.41
N VAL A 228 41.74 -47.33 -45.68
CA VAL A 228 40.65 -46.39 -45.97
C VAL A 228 40.80 -45.74 -47.34
N SER A 229 42.03 -45.45 -47.80
CA SER A 229 42.24 -44.82 -49.11
C SER A 229 41.98 -45.75 -50.30
N LYS A 230 42.19 -47.06 -50.13
CA LYS A 230 42.01 -48.09 -51.17
C LYS A 230 40.56 -48.54 -51.29
N ASN A 231 39.82 -48.56 -50.19
CA ASN A 231 38.43 -48.96 -50.16
C ASN A 231 37.49 -47.76 -50.39
N LYS A 232 36.76 -47.78 -51.51
CA LYS A 232 35.87 -46.67 -51.91
C LYS A 232 34.78 -46.39 -50.88
N ASP A 233 34.24 -47.43 -50.25
CA ASP A 233 33.12 -47.33 -49.32
C ASP A 233 33.60 -46.79 -47.96
N LEU A 234 34.75 -47.26 -47.46
CA LEU A 234 35.37 -46.72 -46.25
C LEU A 234 35.74 -45.24 -46.44
N LYS A 235 36.30 -44.86 -47.59
CA LYS A 235 36.62 -43.46 -47.91
C LYS A 235 35.39 -42.56 -47.91
N ALA A 236 34.29 -43.03 -48.53
CA ALA A 236 33.03 -42.30 -48.57
C ALA A 236 32.42 -42.15 -47.16
N SER A 237 32.40 -43.24 -46.39
CA SER A 237 31.89 -43.26 -45.03
C SER A 237 32.69 -42.36 -44.09
N ALA A 238 34.02 -42.36 -44.19
CA ALA A 238 34.89 -41.48 -43.41
C ALA A 238 34.63 -39.99 -43.71
N ALA A 239 34.48 -39.63 -44.99
CA ALA A 239 34.18 -38.26 -45.39
C ALA A 239 32.78 -37.80 -44.92
N GLU A 240 31.82 -38.71 -44.89
CA GLU A 240 30.47 -38.46 -44.38
C GLU A 240 30.47 -38.24 -42.86
N ILE A 241 31.11 -39.14 -42.09
CA ILE A 241 31.23 -39.03 -40.63
C ILE A 241 31.87 -37.69 -40.25
N LYS A 242 33.00 -37.33 -40.87
CA LYS A 242 33.69 -36.05 -40.59
C LYS A 242 32.77 -34.84 -40.76
N LYS A 243 31.98 -34.81 -41.85
CA LYS A 243 31.01 -33.73 -42.10
C LYS A 243 29.88 -33.69 -41.07
N VAL A 244 29.43 -34.86 -40.60
CA VAL A 244 28.35 -34.96 -39.61
C VAL A 244 28.82 -34.45 -38.25
N TYR A 245 29.98 -34.89 -37.77
CA TYR A 245 30.52 -34.44 -36.48
C TYR A 245 30.82 -32.94 -36.49
N GLU A 246 31.37 -32.41 -37.58
CA GLU A 246 31.56 -30.95 -37.75
C GLU A 246 30.23 -30.18 -37.67
N ALA A 247 29.18 -30.69 -38.32
CA ALA A 247 27.86 -30.07 -38.29
C ALA A 247 27.18 -30.17 -36.91
N LEU A 248 27.31 -31.30 -36.21
CA LEU A 248 26.77 -31.48 -34.86
C LEU A 248 27.47 -30.55 -33.86
N ARG A 249 28.80 -30.45 -33.91
CA ARG A 249 29.57 -29.51 -33.08
C ARG A 249 29.15 -28.07 -33.31
N LYS A 250 28.98 -27.67 -34.58
CA LYS A 250 28.50 -26.32 -34.92
C LYS A 250 27.08 -26.07 -34.41
N ALA A 251 26.22 -27.08 -34.42
CA ALA A 251 24.88 -26.99 -33.82
C ALA A 251 24.96 -26.80 -32.30
N SER A 252 25.81 -27.56 -31.60
CA SER A 252 26.06 -27.36 -30.17
C SER A 252 26.61 -25.96 -29.85
N ASP A 253 27.56 -25.46 -30.65
CA ASP A 253 28.11 -24.10 -30.49
C ASP A 253 27.03 -23.02 -30.61
N ASN A 254 26.14 -23.16 -31.59
CA ASN A 254 25.02 -22.24 -31.77
C ASN A 254 24.06 -22.28 -30.58
N LEU A 255 23.68 -23.47 -30.10
CA LEU A 255 22.80 -23.61 -28.92
C LEU A 255 23.45 -23.05 -27.65
N ILE A 256 24.76 -23.26 -27.45
CA ILE A 256 25.50 -22.67 -26.33
C ILE A 256 25.53 -21.14 -26.43
N ALA A 257 25.71 -20.59 -27.63
CA ALA A 257 25.71 -19.14 -27.86
C ALA A 257 24.31 -18.52 -27.60
N GLN A 258 23.24 -19.24 -27.95
CA GLN A 258 21.88 -18.85 -27.59
C GLN A 258 21.69 -18.79 -26.07
N LEU A 259 22.30 -19.74 -25.33
CA LEU A 259 22.32 -19.79 -23.87
C LEU A 259 23.50 -19.01 -23.24
N SER A 260 23.94 -17.94 -23.90
CA SER A 260 25.00 -17.07 -23.38
C SER A 260 24.60 -16.32 -22.12
N ALA A 261 25.59 -15.86 -21.34
CA ALA A 261 25.35 -15.04 -20.15
C ALA A 261 24.63 -13.73 -20.48
N GLU A 262 24.86 -13.17 -21.67
CA GLU A 262 24.16 -11.97 -22.13
C GLU A 262 22.67 -12.24 -22.35
N ASN A 263 22.32 -13.32 -23.05
CA ASN A 263 20.93 -13.69 -23.28
C ASN A 263 20.24 -14.09 -21.98
N TYR A 264 20.95 -14.76 -21.08
CA TYR A 264 20.48 -15.02 -19.72
C TYR A 264 20.19 -13.73 -18.95
N GLY A 265 21.08 -12.73 -19.03
CA GLY A 265 20.88 -11.42 -18.41
C GLY A 265 19.63 -10.70 -18.94
N LYS A 266 19.42 -10.74 -20.26
CA LYS A 266 18.20 -10.20 -20.89
C LYS A 266 16.95 -10.94 -20.40
N PHE A 267 16.98 -12.28 -20.42
CA PHE A 267 15.87 -13.13 -20.03
C PHE A 267 15.47 -12.99 -18.54
N SER A 268 16.46 -13.05 -17.64
CA SER A 268 16.25 -12.91 -16.20
C SER A 268 15.72 -11.52 -15.83
N SER A 269 16.21 -10.46 -16.47
CA SER A 269 15.71 -9.09 -16.25
C SER A 269 14.21 -8.98 -16.54
N VAL A 270 13.73 -9.69 -17.56
CA VAL A 270 12.32 -9.71 -17.96
C VAL A 270 11.47 -10.45 -16.93
N LEU A 271 11.92 -11.64 -16.53
CA LEU A 271 11.24 -12.43 -15.51
C LEU A 271 11.14 -11.67 -14.19
N ILE A 272 12.22 -11.01 -13.78
CA ILE A 272 12.25 -10.15 -12.58
C ILE A 272 11.30 -8.96 -12.72
N ALA A 273 11.31 -8.28 -13.88
CA ALA A 273 10.41 -7.18 -14.16
C ALA A 273 8.94 -7.64 -14.09
N VAL A 274 8.59 -8.75 -14.72
CA VAL A 274 7.23 -9.32 -14.68
C VAL A 274 6.84 -9.67 -13.24
N LEU A 275 7.70 -10.34 -12.46
CA LEU A 275 7.44 -10.68 -11.06
C LEU A 275 7.12 -9.48 -10.20
N ASN A 276 7.96 -8.45 -10.29
CA ASN A 276 7.82 -7.23 -9.51
C ASN A 276 6.50 -6.49 -9.83
N ASN A 277 5.85 -6.82 -10.94
CA ASN A 277 4.61 -6.22 -11.42
C ASN A 277 3.40 -7.17 -11.38
N LEU A 278 3.54 -8.43 -10.92
CA LEU A 278 2.45 -9.43 -10.94
C LEU A 278 1.22 -9.02 -10.13
N ASP A 279 1.44 -8.36 -9.00
CA ASP A 279 0.36 -8.01 -8.08
C ASP A 279 -0.35 -6.69 -8.48
N PHE A 280 -0.02 -6.09 -9.64
CA PHE A 280 -0.54 -4.80 -10.11
C PHE A 280 -0.59 -3.74 -9.00
N ARG A 281 0.54 -3.58 -8.32
CA ARG A 281 0.63 -2.78 -7.11
C ARG A 281 1.85 -1.88 -7.17
N TYR A 282 1.63 -0.61 -6.87
CA TYR A 282 2.68 0.36 -6.63
C TYR A 282 2.75 0.68 -5.13
N THR A 283 3.95 0.81 -4.58
CA THR A 283 4.19 1.30 -3.22
C THR A 283 5.18 2.45 -3.27
N SER A 284 4.79 3.60 -2.72
CA SER A 284 5.65 4.79 -2.66
C SER A 284 6.81 4.61 -1.68
N LEU A 285 7.82 5.47 -1.82
CA LEU A 285 8.75 5.73 -0.72
C LEU A 285 7.99 6.32 0.49
N PRO A 286 8.55 6.22 1.71
CA PRO A 286 8.00 6.91 2.87
C PRO A 286 7.86 8.41 2.62
N ILE A 287 6.69 8.95 2.91
CA ILE A 287 6.34 10.37 2.83
C ILE A 287 6.16 10.87 4.26
N GLN A 288 6.71 12.04 4.59
CA GLN A 288 6.50 12.66 5.89
C GLN A 288 5.30 13.61 5.82
N ARG A 289 4.36 13.50 6.76
CA ARG A 289 3.23 14.43 6.85
C ARG A 289 3.71 15.74 7.47
N PHE A 290 3.73 16.85 6.73
CA PHE A 290 4.13 18.16 7.27
C PHE A 290 2.95 19.08 7.53
N SER A 291 1.95 19.01 6.66
CA SER A 291 0.80 19.91 6.66
C SER A 291 -0.53 19.16 6.83
N ASP A 292 -1.62 19.92 6.93
CA ASP A 292 -2.97 19.40 6.86
C ASP A 292 -3.42 19.24 5.40
N VAL A 293 -2.47 18.96 4.50
CA VAL A 293 -2.74 18.89 3.07
C VAL A 293 -3.59 17.68 2.74
N ASN A 294 -4.62 18.00 1.97
CA ASN A 294 -5.78 17.17 1.72
C ASN A 294 -5.82 16.69 0.27
N GLU A 295 -4.79 16.93 -0.52
CA GLU A 295 -4.80 16.70 -1.96
C GLU A 295 -3.65 15.79 -2.38
N LEU A 296 -4.00 14.63 -2.90
CA LEU A 296 -3.06 13.68 -3.48
C LEU A 296 -3.30 13.59 -4.97
N ILE A 297 -2.32 13.96 -5.78
CA ILE A 297 -2.42 13.83 -7.23
C ILE A 297 -1.62 12.59 -7.65
N ILE A 298 -2.30 11.65 -8.30
CA ILE A 298 -1.68 10.47 -8.89
C ILE A 298 -1.66 10.67 -10.41
N HIS A 299 -0.48 10.67 -11.00
CA HIS A 299 -0.32 10.60 -12.45
C HIS A 299 0.24 9.25 -12.86
N LEU A 300 -0.39 8.67 -13.88
CA LEU A 300 0.08 7.50 -14.61
C LEU A 300 0.50 7.95 -16.01
N LYS A 301 1.81 7.95 -16.26
CA LYS A 301 2.38 8.27 -17.58
C LYS A 301 2.76 6.97 -18.29
N PRO A 302 2.33 6.73 -19.53
CA PRO A 302 2.81 5.57 -20.28
C PRO A 302 4.34 5.61 -20.39
N ARG A 303 4.99 4.48 -20.12
CA ARG A 303 6.46 4.37 -20.20
C ARG A 303 6.95 4.52 -21.65
N ASP A 304 6.23 3.91 -22.59
CA ASP A 304 6.52 4.04 -24.02
C ASP A 304 5.59 5.06 -24.68
N LYS A 305 6.20 6.14 -25.19
CA LYS A 305 5.53 7.25 -25.88
C LYS A 305 4.90 6.83 -27.21
N ASN A 306 5.32 5.71 -27.79
CA ASN A 306 4.78 5.18 -29.04
C ASN A 306 3.57 4.27 -28.82
N THR A 307 3.22 3.97 -27.55
CA THR A 307 2.02 3.19 -27.25
C THR A 307 0.75 4.01 -27.44
N LYS A 308 -0.36 3.34 -27.75
CA LYS A 308 -1.70 3.95 -27.82
C LYS A 308 -2.33 4.16 -26.42
N LEU A 309 -1.53 4.09 -25.35
CA LEU A 309 -2.01 4.22 -23.98
C LEU A 309 -2.23 5.69 -23.64
N SER A 310 -3.37 5.99 -23.03
CA SER A 310 -3.64 7.33 -22.53
C SER A 310 -2.98 7.53 -21.18
N ALA A 311 -2.38 8.70 -20.96
CA ALA A 311 -2.02 9.12 -19.61
C ALA A 311 -3.28 9.29 -18.76
N TYR A 312 -3.16 8.95 -17.47
CA TYR A 312 -4.24 9.10 -16.50
C TYR A 312 -3.78 9.98 -15.35
N SER A 313 -4.69 10.80 -14.83
CA SER A 313 -4.45 11.68 -13.70
C SER A 313 -5.69 11.71 -12.82
N THR A 314 -5.51 11.53 -11.53
CA THR A 314 -6.59 11.67 -10.55
C THR A 314 -6.15 12.52 -9.37
N LEU A 315 -7.07 13.33 -8.87
CA LEU A 315 -6.91 14.13 -7.66
C LEU A 315 -7.79 13.50 -6.59
N LEU A 316 -7.14 12.99 -5.55
CA LEU A 316 -7.82 12.41 -4.40
C LEU A 316 -7.78 13.41 -3.26
N ARG A 317 -8.96 13.82 -2.83
CA ARG A 317 -9.10 14.71 -1.68
C ARG A 317 -9.29 13.89 -0.41
N ILE A 318 -8.33 13.93 0.50
CA ILE A 318 -8.47 13.38 1.84
C ILE A 318 -9.17 14.45 2.68
N PRO A 319 -10.39 14.24 3.17
CA PRO A 319 -11.09 15.26 3.94
C PRO A 319 -10.39 15.48 5.28
N ASP A 320 -10.07 16.75 5.57
CA ASP A 320 -9.63 17.14 6.90
C ASP A 320 -10.79 17.04 7.89
N ILE A 321 -10.44 16.59 9.09
CA ILE A 321 -11.36 16.30 10.16
C ILE A 321 -11.02 17.19 11.33
N GLU A 322 -11.94 18.09 11.69
CA GLU A 322 -11.86 18.92 12.88
C GLU A 322 -11.69 18.03 14.13
N LYS A 323 -10.46 17.99 14.67
CA LYS A 323 -10.10 17.24 15.89
C LYS A 323 -10.46 18.01 17.15
N SER A 324 -10.34 19.33 17.08
CA SER A 324 -10.63 20.25 18.17
C SER A 324 -11.14 21.58 17.61
N PHE A 325 -11.79 22.37 18.46
CA PHE A 325 -12.26 23.68 18.07
C PHE A 325 -12.15 24.70 19.20
N TRP A 326 -12.03 25.97 18.82
CA TRP A 326 -12.42 27.10 19.65
C TRP A 326 -13.67 27.73 19.05
N GLY A 327 -14.55 28.27 19.89
CA GLY A 327 -15.76 28.89 19.38
C GLY A 327 -16.47 29.78 20.37
N VAL A 328 -17.37 30.59 19.84
CA VAL A 328 -18.28 31.43 20.62
C VAL A 328 -19.68 30.91 20.44
N SER A 329 -20.40 30.81 21.55
CA SER A 329 -21.75 30.26 21.59
C SER A 329 -22.73 31.21 22.24
N THR A 330 -23.99 31.12 21.83
CA THR A 330 -25.14 31.70 22.54
C THR A 330 -26.17 30.61 22.80
N GLY A 331 -26.81 30.63 23.97
CA GLY A 331 -27.80 29.61 24.33
C GLY A 331 -28.78 30.10 25.39
N PHE A 332 -29.82 29.31 25.59
CA PHE A 332 -30.77 29.51 26.69
C PHE A 332 -30.35 28.63 27.85
N TYR A 333 -30.19 29.21 29.03
CA TYR A 333 -29.90 28.46 30.24
C TYR A 333 -31.09 28.44 31.18
N ALA A 334 -31.02 27.47 32.07
CA ALA A 334 -32.09 27.08 32.93
C ALA A 334 -31.43 26.73 34.30
N THR A 335 -31.78 27.44 35.38
CA THR A 335 -31.21 27.22 36.73
C THR A 335 -32.22 27.45 37.85
N GLY A 336 -31.98 26.91 39.05
CA GLY A 336 -32.82 27.21 40.20
C GLY A 336 -32.75 28.70 40.57
N ASN A 337 -33.90 29.33 40.80
CA ASN A 337 -33.97 30.73 41.16
C ASN A 337 -33.73 30.91 42.68
N PRO A 338 -32.70 31.65 43.10
CA PRO A 338 -32.48 31.95 44.51
C PRO A 338 -33.20 33.21 45.01
N GLU A 339 -33.92 33.91 44.14
CA GLU A 339 -34.59 35.16 44.46
C GLU A 339 -35.86 34.93 45.27
N ASN A 340 -35.95 35.67 46.37
CA ASN A 340 -37.13 35.73 47.22
C ASN A 340 -37.57 37.18 47.30
N ASN A 341 -38.83 37.44 47.00
CA ASN A 341 -39.46 38.74 47.18
C ASN A 341 -40.12 38.79 48.55
N TYR A 342 -40.07 39.96 49.19
CA TYR A 342 -40.61 40.15 50.52
C TYR A 342 -41.44 41.44 50.58
N SER A 343 -42.65 41.33 51.11
CA SER A 343 -43.45 42.47 51.54
C SER A 343 -43.33 42.67 53.04
N VAL A 344 -43.43 43.92 53.48
CA VAL A 344 -43.42 44.27 54.91
C VAL A 344 -44.85 44.38 55.39
N VAL A 345 -45.20 43.59 56.42
CA VAL A 345 -46.53 43.61 57.05
C VAL A 345 -46.41 44.15 58.46
N GLU A 346 -47.29 45.10 58.80
CA GLU A 346 -47.39 45.65 60.14
C GLU A 346 -48.26 44.75 61.04
N ARG A 347 -47.77 44.45 62.24
CA ARG A 347 -48.48 43.68 63.27
C ARG A 347 -48.38 44.41 64.60
N VAL A 348 -49.46 44.43 65.37
CA VAL A 348 -49.46 44.98 66.74
C VAL A 348 -49.31 43.82 67.72
N GLU A 349 -48.25 43.83 68.52
CA GLU A 349 -47.95 42.81 69.52
C GLU A 349 -47.71 43.49 70.87
N ASN A 350 -48.49 43.14 71.89
CA ASN A 350 -48.42 43.73 73.24
C ASN A 350 -48.47 45.29 73.26
N GLY A 351 -49.21 45.90 72.35
CA GLY A 351 -49.35 47.37 72.25
C GLY A 351 -48.17 48.09 71.58
N GLN A 352 -47.19 47.35 71.05
CA GLN A 352 -46.11 47.87 70.22
C GLN A 352 -46.30 47.45 68.76
N THR A 353 -46.03 48.37 67.84
CA THR A 353 -45.98 48.07 66.41
C THR A 353 -44.70 47.31 66.09
N VAL A 354 -44.84 46.16 65.44
CA VAL A 354 -43.73 45.34 64.93
C VAL A 354 -43.93 45.04 63.44
N TYR A 355 -42.81 44.84 62.73
CA TYR A 355 -42.82 44.59 61.29
C TYR A 355 -42.29 43.19 60.97
N ASP A 356 -43.08 42.43 60.20
CA ASP A 356 -42.76 41.09 59.73
C ASP A 356 -42.52 41.10 58.21
N PHE A 357 -41.60 40.26 57.74
CA PHE A 357 -41.43 40.03 56.30
C PHE A 357 -42.28 38.85 55.84
N LEU A 358 -43.20 39.10 54.91
CA LEU A 358 -43.96 38.08 54.22
C LEU A 358 -43.26 37.72 52.91
N GLU A 359 -42.88 36.45 52.76
CA GLU A 359 -42.25 35.92 51.56
C GLU A 359 -43.32 35.75 50.47
N GLU A 360 -43.10 36.40 49.32
CA GLU A 360 -43.99 36.31 48.16
C GLU A 360 -43.64 35.08 47.32
N GLU A 361 -44.63 34.57 46.57
CA GLU A 361 -44.38 33.48 45.63
C GLU A 361 -43.47 33.94 44.50
N THR A 362 -42.25 33.40 44.46
CA THR A 362 -41.32 33.56 43.34
C THR A 362 -41.22 32.26 42.54
N ALA A 363 -40.98 32.40 41.23
CA ALA A 363 -40.73 31.24 40.39
C ALA A 363 -39.51 30.48 40.91
N SER A 364 -39.61 29.16 41.10
CA SER A 364 -38.51 28.32 41.61
C SER A 364 -37.33 28.19 40.63
N PHE A 365 -37.47 28.73 39.43
CA PHE A 365 -36.56 28.55 38.32
C PHE A 365 -36.35 29.84 37.52
N GLU A 366 -35.12 30.07 37.09
CA GLU A 366 -34.68 31.20 36.27
C GLU A 366 -34.34 30.69 34.86
N LEU A 367 -34.88 31.38 33.85
CA LEU A 367 -34.49 31.24 32.45
C LEU A 367 -33.66 32.45 32.04
N GLY A 368 -32.61 32.21 31.26
CA GLY A 368 -31.77 33.29 30.77
C GLY A 368 -31.05 32.96 29.48
N ILE A 369 -30.27 33.92 28.98
CA ILE A 369 -29.43 33.78 27.80
C ILE A 369 -27.97 33.77 28.25
N ASN A 370 -27.16 32.86 27.72
CA ASN A 370 -25.72 32.84 27.94
C ASN A 370 -24.94 33.16 26.66
N THR A 371 -23.72 33.66 26.85
CA THR A 371 -22.71 33.79 25.81
C THR A 371 -21.38 33.31 26.36
N MET A 372 -20.81 32.28 25.74
CA MET A 372 -19.64 31.56 26.25
C MET A 372 -18.59 31.34 25.17
N ILE A 373 -17.33 31.39 25.57
CA ILE A 373 -16.20 30.88 24.78
C ILE A 373 -16.04 29.41 25.15
N ARG A 374 -15.85 28.56 24.13
CA ARG A 374 -15.74 27.11 24.30
C ARG A 374 -14.49 26.58 23.60
N TYR A 375 -13.83 25.64 24.26
CA TYR A 375 -12.85 24.75 23.65
C TYR A 375 -13.42 23.33 23.66
N GLY A 376 -13.34 22.64 22.52
CA GLY A 376 -13.84 21.28 22.41
C GLY A 376 -12.93 20.34 21.65
N GLN A 377 -13.10 19.05 21.92
CA GLN A 377 -12.40 17.95 21.27
C GLN A 377 -13.41 16.93 20.76
N ARG A 378 -13.15 16.39 19.57
CA ARG A 378 -14.02 15.40 18.94
C ARG A 378 -14.03 14.10 19.75
N ILE A 379 -15.21 13.53 19.94
CA ILE A 379 -15.41 12.20 20.53
C ILE A 379 -16.14 11.31 19.53
N GLY A 380 -15.64 10.09 19.34
CA GLY A 380 -16.24 9.11 18.42
C GLY A 380 -15.46 8.99 17.11
N LYS A 381 -15.90 8.07 16.26
CA LYS A 381 -15.19 7.77 15.01
C LYS A 381 -15.38 8.87 13.97
N VAL A 382 -14.47 8.89 13.00
CA VAL A 382 -14.42 9.82 11.87
C VAL A 382 -15.72 9.85 11.04
N LEU A 383 -16.40 8.70 10.94
CA LEU A 383 -17.58 8.49 10.09
C LEU A 383 -18.92 8.77 10.78
N ASP A 384 -18.92 8.93 12.10
CA ASP A 384 -20.14 9.28 12.84
C ASP A 384 -20.47 10.76 12.70
N SER A 385 -21.72 11.12 12.97
CA SER A 385 -22.12 12.54 13.10
C SER A 385 -21.15 13.24 14.05
N PRO A 386 -20.54 14.37 13.64
CA PRO A 386 -19.41 14.95 14.35
C PRO A 386 -19.88 15.42 15.73
N MET A 387 -19.43 14.71 16.75
CA MET A 387 -19.73 14.94 18.15
C MET A 387 -18.46 15.39 18.86
N PHE A 388 -18.59 16.38 19.71
CA PHE A 388 -17.47 16.96 20.45
C PHE A 388 -17.84 17.12 21.91
N TRP A 389 -16.93 16.74 22.79
CA TRP A 389 -16.97 17.25 24.16
C TRP A 389 -16.37 18.64 24.19
N HIS A 390 -16.92 19.51 25.03
CA HIS A 390 -16.37 20.83 25.22
C HIS A 390 -16.40 21.27 26.67
N PHE A 391 -15.55 22.24 26.96
CA PHE A 391 -15.57 23.05 28.16
C PHE A 391 -15.77 24.51 27.76
N GLY A 392 -16.63 25.22 28.49
CA GLY A 392 -16.95 26.60 28.21
C GLY A 392 -16.93 27.47 29.47
N PHE A 393 -16.60 28.74 29.27
CA PHE A 393 -16.74 29.80 30.27
C PHE A 393 -17.32 31.06 29.63
N GLY A 394 -18.16 31.79 30.38
CA GLY A 394 -18.72 33.05 29.90
C GLY A 394 -19.72 33.68 30.84
N ALA A 395 -20.56 34.54 30.25
CA ALA A 395 -21.55 35.31 30.98
C ALA A 395 -22.97 34.83 30.66
N GLY A 396 -23.87 35.00 31.62
CA GLY A 396 -25.31 34.83 31.45
C GLY A 396 -26.07 36.08 31.86
N LEU A 397 -27.26 36.23 31.31
CA LEU A 397 -28.23 37.26 31.65
C LEU A 397 -29.58 36.62 31.90
N SER A 398 -30.17 36.91 33.06
CA SER A 398 -31.54 36.49 33.37
C SER A 398 -32.54 37.20 32.46
N ILE A 399 -33.55 36.48 31.97
CA ILE A 399 -34.74 37.06 31.31
C ILE A 399 -35.77 37.34 32.41
N ASP A 400 -35.47 38.32 33.25
CA ASP A 400 -36.36 38.81 34.30
C ASP A 400 -36.41 40.35 34.24
N GLU A 401 -37.34 41.00 34.94
CA GLU A 401 -37.59 42.46 34.87
C GLU A 401 -36.34 43.30 35.16
N LYS A 402 -35.37 42.75 35.92
CA LYS A 402 -34.10 43.39 36.25
C LYS A 402 -32.93 42.60 35.68
N PHE A 403 -32.17 43.22 34.80
CA PHE A 403 -30.93 42.64 34.26
C PHE A 403 -29.95 42.32 35.39
N LYS A 404 -29.60 41.04 35.53
CA LYS A 404 -28.56 40.60 36.48
C LYS A 404 -27.53 39.74 35.76
N PRO A 405 -26.24 40.12 35.81
CA PRO A 405 -25.19 39.32 35.20
C PRO A 405 -25.00 38.01 35.97
N ARG A 406 -24.52 37.02 35.25
CA ARG A 406 -24.16 35.69 35.74
C ARG A 406 -22.79 35.34 35.20
N LEU A 407 -21.99 34.63 35.98
CA LEU A 407 -20.75 34.00 35.49
C LEU A 407 -20.99 32.50 35.41
N MET A 408 -20.64 31.89 34.28
CA MET A 408 -20.98 30.51 33.96
C MET A 408 -19.75 29.75 33.53
N ALA A 409 -19.60 28.52 34.02
CA ALA A 409 -18.60 27.58 33.56
C ALA A 409 -19.22 26.18 33.49
N GLY A 410 -18.97 25.45 32.41
CA GLY A 410 -19.65 24.18 32.19
C GLY A 410 -18.99 23.32 31.13
N THR A 411 -19.50 22.10 31.01
CA THR A 411 -19.07 21.11 30.04
C THR A 411 -20.27 20.50 29.36
N GLY A 412 -20.08 19.97 28.15
CA GLY A 412 -21.20 19.48 27.37
C GLY A 412 -20.78 18.76 26.10
N LEU A 413 -21.80 18.43 25.31
CA LEU A 413 -21.66 17.84 23.98
C LEU A 413 -22.10 18.84 22.93
N ALA A 414 -21.35 18.91 21.82
CA ALA A 414 -21.68 19.71 20.65
C ALA A 414 -21.76 18.81 19.41
N PHE A 415 -22.76 19.05 18.57
CA PHE A 415 -23.07 18.25 17.39
C PHE A 415 -23.08 19.15 16.16
N GLY A 416 -22.28 18.83 15.15
CA GLY A 416 -22.19 19.60 13.90
C GLY A 416 -20.75 19.89 13.47
N ARG A 417 -20.57 20.59 12.36
CA ARG A 417 -19.25 20.99 11.83
C ARG A 417 -18.96 22.45 12.21
N LYS A 418 -18.95 23.38 11.25
CA LYS A 418 -18.75 24.82 11.52
C LYS A 418 -19.80 25.41 12.47
N ASN A 419 -21.03 24.91 12.34
CA ASN A 419 -22.20 25.30 13.10
C ASN A 419 -22.61 24.12 13.97
N LYS A 420 -22.61 24.30 15.28
CA LYS A 420 -22.82 23.21 16.24
C LYS A 420 -24.01 23.52 17.14
N ILE A 421 -24.87 22.54 17.37
CA ILE A 421 -25.87 22.57 18.44
C ILE A 421 -25.20 21.98 19.67
N PHE A 422 -25.33 22.64 20.83
CA PHE A 422 -24.72 22.16 22.06
C PHE A 422 -25.75 21.95 23.18
N VAL A 423 -25.49 20.96 24.02
CA VAL A 423 -26.13 20.76 25.32
C VAL A 423 -25.03 20.82 26.37
N ASP A 424 -25.21 21.64 27.40
CA ASP A 424 -24.25 21.77 28.48
C ASP A 424 -24.88 21.64 29.87
N VAL A 425 -24.00 21.35 30.83
CA VAL A 425 -24.28 21.39 32.25
C VAL A 425 -23.11 22.05 32.95
N GLY A 426 -23.39 22.79 34.02
CA GLY A 426 -22.30 23.46 34.72
C GLY A 426 -22.72 24.20 35.97
N VAL A 427 -21.84 25.09 36.41
CA VAL A 427 -22.02 25.95 37.55
C VAL A 427 -22.29 27.38 37.10
N ILE A 428 -23.25 28.01 37.76
CA ILE A 428 -23.61 29.41 37.55
C ILE A 428 -23.44 30.16 38.87
N HIS A 429 -22.66 31.24 38.82
CA HIS A 429 -22.50 32.18 39.92
C HIS A 429 -23.46 33.35 39.69
N MET A 430 -24.43 33.48 40.60
CA MET A 430 -25.59 34.34 40.48
C MET A 430 -25.55 35.46 41.50
N TYR A 431 -25.85 36.68 41.08
CA TYR A 431 -26.22 37.79 41.97
C TYR A 431 -27.73 37.78 42.18
N TYR A 432 -28.17 37.80 43.44
CA TYR A 432 -29.59 37.73 43.79
C TYR A 432 -29.94 38.66 44.95
N ASN A 433 -31.22 39.02 45.02
CA ASN A 433 -31.76 39.88 46.07
C ASN A 433 -32.17 39.02 47.27
N THR A 434 -31.76 39.42 48.47
CA THR A 434 -32.17 38.77 49.73
C THR A 434 -32.35 39.79 50.85
N ILE A 435 -33.01 39.41 51.94
CA ILE A 435 -33.14 40.26 53.12
C ILE A 435 -31.75 40.51 53.74
N SER A 436 -31.49 41.76 54.09
CA SER A 436 -30.30 42.16 54.85
C SER A 436 -30.21 41.39 56.17
N LYS A 437 -29.02 40.90 56.49
CA LYS A 437 -28.72 40.23 57.78
C LYS A 437 -28.96 41.14 59.00
N ALA A 438 -29.14 42.45 58.79
CA ALA A 438 -29.48 43.42 59.84
C ALA A 438 -30.92 43.29 60.36
N TYR A 439 -31.81 42.62 59.62
CA TYR A 439 -33.21 42.45 60.00
C TYR A 439 -33.54 40.98 60.29
N THR A 440 -34.46 40.76 61.24
CA THR A 440 -35.02 39.43 61.51
C THR A 440 -36.26 39.20 60.66
N LYS A 441 -36.57 37.94 60.30
CA LYS A 441 -37.79 37.64 59.50
C LYS A 441 -39.09 38.08 60.19
N ARG A 442 -39.08 38.20 61.52
CA ARG A 442 -40.22 38.62 62.33
C ARG A 442 -39.80 39.60 63.43
N ALA A 443 -40.78 40.34 63.93
CA ALA A 443 -40.72 41.20 65.10
C ALA A 443 -39.65 42.31 65.04
N ASN A 444 -39.48 42.96 63.88
CA ASN A 444 -38.60 44.13 63.78
C ASN A 444 -39.28 45.33 64.46
N SER A 445 -38.57 46.03 65.35
CA SER A 445 -39.08 47.17 66.12
C SER A 445 -39.05 48.52 65.38
N VAL A 446 -38.42 48.57 64.21
CA VAL A 446 -38.31 49.75 63.34
C VAL A 446 -38.73 49.35 61.94
N LEU A 447 -39.45 50.24 61.25
CA LEU A 447 -39.84 50.03 59.85
C LEU A 447 -38.58 49.78 59.01
N PRO A 448 -38.44 48.61 58.38
CA PRO A 448 -37.26 48.33 57.57
C PRO A 448 -37.23 49.21 56.32
N GLU A 449 -36.20 50.04 56.18
CA GLU A 449 -35.92 50.81 54.97
C GLU A 449 -34.76 50.16 54.21
N ASN A 450 -34.84 50.05 52.88
CA ASN A 450 -33.80 49.44 52.03
C ASN A 450 -33.35 48.03 52.50
N PHE A 451 -34.32 47.19 52.87
CA PHE A 451 -34.08 45.86 53.47
C PHE A 451 -33.58 44.79 52.49
N ILE A 452 -33.56 45.06 51.18
CA ILE A 452 -33.07 44.15 50.15
C ILE A 452 -31.61 44.44 49.86
N VAL A 453 -30.76 43.43 49.98
CA VAL A 453 -29.32 43.49 49.65
C VAL A 453 -28.97 42.49 48.55
N ASN A 454 -27.93 42.82 47.77
CA ASN A 454 -27.35 41.90 46.80
C ASN A 454 -26.47 40.86 47.50
N ALA A 455 -26.74 39.59 47.28
CA ALA A 455 -25.92 38.47 47.70
C ALA A 455 -25.51 37.62 46.49
N THR A 456 -24.59 36.67 46.71
CA THR A 456 -24.17 35.74 45.67
C THR A 456 -24.48 34.30 46.05
N LYS A 457 -24.85 33.49 45.05
CA LYS A 457 -25.09 32.05 45.20
C LYS A 457 -24.53 31.31 44.00
N ILE A 458 -24.04 30.09 44.24
CA ILE A 458 -23.64 29.16 43.19
C ILE A 458 -24.74 28.10 43.04
N ASN A 459 -25.19 27.88 41.83
CA ASN A 459 -26.16 26.84 41.47
C ASN A 459 -25.66 26.00 40.28
N GLY A 460 -26.35 24.90 40.02
CA GLY A 460 -26.21 24.15 38.78
C GLY A 460 -27.08 24.75 37.68
N TYR A 461 -26.64 24.67 36.43
CA TYR A 461 -27.44 25.04 35.27
C TYR A 461 -27.38 23.97 34.17
N VAL A 462 -28.39 23.98 33.30
CA VAL A 462 -28.39 23.28 32.01
C VAL A 462 -28.60 24.33 30.91
N SER A 463 -27.94 24.20 29.76
CA SER A 463 -28.18 25.07 28.60
C SER A 463 -28.21 24.30 27.29
N LEU A 464 -29.03 24.82 26.38
CA LEU A 464 -29.13 24.41 24.99
C LEU A 464 -28.88 25.64 24.12
N GLY A 465 -28.08 25.50 23.08
CA GLY A 465 -27.84 26.62 22.18
C GLY A 465 -27.05 26.29 20.92
N TYR A 466 -26.51 27.35 20.34
CA TYR A 466 -25.79 27.33 19.10
C TYR A 466 -24.36 27.87 19.28
N LEU A 467 -23.41 27.19 18.65
CA LEU A 467 -21.98 27.45 18.72
C LEU A 467 -21.43 27.60 17.30
N ILE A 468 -20.65 28.65 17.09
CA ILE A 468 -19.86 28.88 15.89
C ILE A 468 -18.41 28.58 16.24
N SER A 469 -17.80 27.60 15.56
CA SER A 469 -16.37 27.31 15.70
C SER A 469 -15.52 28.09 14.70
N PHE A 470 -14.30 28.42 15.11
CA PHE A 470 -13.26 29.07 14.31
C PHE A 470 -12.14 28.09 14.00
#